data_AF-A0A1B9YDL5-F1
#
_entry.id   AF-A0A1B9YDL5-F1
#
_cell.length_a   1.000
_cell.length_b   1.000
_cell.length_c   1.000
_cell.angle_alpha   90.00
_cell.angle_beta   90.00
_cell.angle_gamma   90.00
#
_symmetry.space_group_name_H-M   'P 1'
#
loop_
_entity.id
_entity.type
_entity.pdbx_description
1 polymer ?
#
loop_
_entity_poly.entity_id
_entity_poly.type
_entity_poly.pdbx_seq_one_letter_code
_entity_poly.pdbx_strand_id
1 'polypeptide(L)'
;MKKIFYLLLIFTFFIQCGNPEKPKAENSVPTNNSAKNLNISILIDLSDRIDPEKNPNPTMEYFQRDTEYIKAIEKGFLDHIKSKKVIQLNDQMQVFFNPEPSDPKMNELTKELKVSFDKNTTKENISLIEKKYSDLPLQIYQSAIKDKKYVGSDIWEFFKNKVKDYCIKDDHRNVLFILTDGYIYHKDSKFSEGQKTSYLTPELVKSLKLSSSDFKAKIQDKNLGFVKANDDLENLEVIVLGINPAKGNPFEADVIKEYWENWFKEMKIKSYQIKSADLPSNIEPIILKAISNKN
;
A
#
# COMPACT_ATOMS: atom_id res chain seq x y z
N MET A 1 44.59 46.59 62.76
CA MET A 1 45.61 45.51 62.91
C MET A 1 45.06 44.29 62.17
N LYS A 2 45.61 43.92 61.00
CA LYS A 2 46.60 42.83 60.80
C LYS A 2 46.10 41.50 61.40
N LYS A 3 46.08 40.31 60.77
CA LYS A 3 46.64 39.67 59.57
C LYS A 3 46.00 38.25 59.55
N ILE A 4 45.48 37.70 58.44
CA ILE A 4 46.17 36.82 57.46
C ILE A 4 46.51 35.39 57.99
N PHE A 5 45.80 34.39 57.45
CA PHE A 5 46.25 33.14 56.78
C PHE A 5 46.60 31.82 57.53
N TYR A 6 46.48 30.76 56.69
CA TYR A 6 46.85 29.33 56.76
C TYR A 6 45.68 28.36 57.05
N LEU A 7 45.13 27.57 56.12
CA LEU A 7 45.62 26.64 55.07
C LEU A 7 45.88 25.21 55.58
N LEU A 8 45.04 24.27 55.14
CA LEU A 8 45.20 22.80 55.03
C LEU A 8 43.85 22.26 54.51
N LEU A 9 43.61 21.80 53.28
CA LEU A 9 44.36 20.99 52.30
C LEU A 9 44.59 19.54 52.76
N ILE A 10 43.62 18.67 52.43
CA ILE A 10 43.65 17.21 52.13
C ILE A 10 42.22 16.96 51.57
N PHE A 11 41.92 16.77 50.28
CA PHE A 11 42.42 15.86 49.25
C PHE A 11 42.47 14.38 49.64
N THR A 12 41.30 13.73 49.59
CA THR A 12 41.22 12.30 49.27
C THR A 12 40.18 12.09 48.18
N PHE A 13 40.68 11.91 46.97
CA PHE A 13 40.00 11.30 45.84
C PHE A 13 39.56 9.88 46.23
N PHE A 14 38.26 9.60 46.15
CA PHE A 14 37.78 8.26 45.80
C PHE A 14 37.18 8.36 44.39
N ILE A 15 38.04 8.18 43.39
CA ILE A 15 37.62 7.91 42.02
C ILE A 15 37.17 6.45 42.02
N GLN A 16 35.86 6.22 42.13
CA GLN A 16 35.26 4.97 41.72
C GLN A 16 35.12 5.04 40.20
N CYS A 17 36.02 4.37 39.47
CA CYS A 17 35.89 4.10 38.05
C CYS A 17 34.65 3.23 37.80
N GLY A 18 33.49 3.86 37.63
CA GLY A 18 32.41 3.29 36.84
C GLY A 18 32.76 3.48 35.37
N ASN A 19 32.86 2.39 34.61
CA ASN A 19 33.00 2.46 33.16
C ASN A 19 31.93 3.41 32.58
N PRO A 20 32.28 4.35 31.69
CA PRO A 20 31.26 5.11 30.98
C PRO A 20 30.52 4.12 30.08
N GLU A 21 29.28 3.81 30.44
CA GLU A 21 28.35 3.26 29.47
C GLU A 21 28.28 4.26 28.32
N LYS A 22 28.78 3.84 27.16
CA LYS A 22 28.55 4.52 25.88
C LYS A 22 27.05 4.81 25.81
N PRO A 23 26.62 6.02 25.40
CA PRO A 23 25.20 6.26 25.18
C PRO A 23 24.73 5.22 24.18
N LYS A 24 23.91 4.26 24.65
CA LYS A 24 23.15 3.41 23.76
C LYS A 24 22.38 4.39 22.89
N ALA A 25 22.61 4.34 21.59
CA ALA A 25 21.73 4.95 20.63
C ALA A 25 20.32 4.50 21.03
N GLU A 26 19.53 5.42 21.57
CA GLU A 26 18.10 5.26 21.62
C GLU A 26 17.71 5.04 20.17
N ASN A 27 17.42 3.78 19.82
CA ASN A 27 16.53 3.51 18.72
C ASN A 27 15.26 4.26 19.11
N SER A 28 15.12 5.47 18.58
CA SER A 28 13.87 6.20 18.57
C SER A 28 12.91 5.33 17.78
N VAL A 29 12.25 4.42 18.47
CA VAL A 29 10.96 3.90 18.06
C VAL A 29 10.13 5.17 17.83
N PRO A 30 9.65 5.45 16.61
CA PRO A 30 8.82 6.62 16.41
C PRO A 30 7.48 6.33 17.10
N THR A 31 7.40 6.73 18.36
CA THR A 31 6.20 6.75 19.17
C THR A 31 5.25 7.79 18.57
N ASN A 32 4.01 7.38 18.31
CA ASN A 32 2.88 8.13 17.71
C ASN A 32 2.92 8.46 16.20
N ASN A 33 2.62 7.45 15.37
CA ASN A 33 2.19 7.65 13.98
C ASN A 33 0.79 8.32 13.83
N SER A 34 0.06 8.60 14.91
CA SER A 34 -1.30 9.18 14.84
C SER A 34 -1.32 10.67 14.48
N ALA A 35 -0.17 11.34 14.40
CA ALA A 35 -0.05 12.77 14.10
C ALA A 35 0.65 13.09 12.77
N LYS A 36 1.09 12.07 12.01
CA LYS A 36 1.75 12.28 10.72
C LYS A 36 0.74 12.58 9.63
N ASN A 37 1.12 13.45 8.69
CA ASN A 37 0.35 13.67 7.48
C ASN A 37 0.28 12.38 6.65
N LEU A 38 -0.86 12.13 6.02
CA LEU A 38 -1.07 10.97 5.16
C LEU A 38 -0.74 11.30 3.71
N ASN A 39 -0.08 10.34 3.06
CA ASN A 39 0.02 10.24 1.61
C ASN A 39 -0.62 8.90 1.20
N ILE A 40 -1.86 8.94 0.72
CA ILE A 40 -2.60 7.76 0.29
C ILE A 40 -2.54 7.62 -1.22
N SER A 41 -2.07 6.46 -1.68
CA SER A 41 -2.10 6.06 -3.08
C SER A 41 -3.06 4.89 -3.27
N ILE A 42 -3.84 4.90 -4.34
CA ILE A 42 -4.75 3.80 -4.70
C ILE A 42 -4.41 3.34 -6.10
N LEU A 43 -3.80 2.18 -6.26
CA LEU A 43 -3.55 1.54 -7.55
C LEU A 43 -4.71 0.62 -7.89
N ILE A 44 -5.39 0.89 -9.02
CA ILE A 44 -6.54 0.12 -9.47
C ILE A 44 -6.13 -0.83 -10.61
N ASP A 45 -6.56 -2.08 -10.51
CA ASP A 45 -6.45 -3.07 -11.56
C ASP A 45 -7.67 -3.05 -12.50
N LEU A 46 -7.43 -2.59 -13.73
CA LEU A 46 -8.41 -2.49 -14.81
C LEU A 46 -8.27 -3.63 -15.85
N SER A 47 -7.67 -4.75 -15.45
CA SER A 47 -7.70 -5.99 -16.24
C SER A 47 -9.12 -6.54 -16.37
N ASP A 48 -9.28 -7.64 -17.10
CA ASP A 48 -10.59 -8.24 -17.36
C ASP A 48 -11.24 -8.89 -16.13
N ARG A 49 -10.59 -8.87 -14.96
CA ARG A 49 -11.19 -9.20 -13.66
C ARG A 49 -12.46 -8.38 -13.35
N ILE A 50 -12.57 -7.17 -13.90
CA ILE A 50 -13.70 -6.26 -13.66
C ILE A 50 -14.89 -6.54 -14.57
N ASP A 51 -14.73 -7.42 -15.56
CA ASP A 51 -15.74 -7.75 -16.56
C ASP A 51 -16.81 -8.68 -15.95
N PRO A 52 -18.06 -8.22 -15.78
CA PRO A 52 -19.12 -9.03 -15.20
C PRO A 52 -19.56 -10.20 -16.10
N GLU A 53 -19.29 -10.16 -17.41
CA GLU A 53 -19.58 -11.27 -18.32
C GLU A 53 -18.54 -12.39 -18.15
N LYS A 54 -17.26 -12.03 -18.01
CA LYS A 54 -16.17 -13.02 -17.84
C LYS A 54 -16.04 -13.52 -16.41
N ASN A 55 -16.21 -12.63 -15.44
CA ASN A 55 -15.98 -12.88 -14.02
C ASN A 55 -17.22 -12.52 -13.18
N PRO A 56 -18.39 -13.15 -13.48
CA PRO A 56 -19.63 -12.80 -12.79
C PRO A 56 -19.56 -13.12 -11.30
N ASN A 57 -20.10 -12.23 -10.49
CA ASN A 57 -20.26 -12.45 -9.07
C ASN A 57 -21.71 -12.19 -8.63
N PRO A 58 -22.52 -13.25 -8.39
CA PRO A 58 -23.94 -13.10 -8.12
C PRO A 58 -24.26 -12.33 -6.84
N THR A 59 -23.29 -12.18 -5.93
CA THR A 59 -23.48 -11.40 -4.71
C THR A 59 -23.24 -9.91 -4.95
N MET A 60 -22.14 -9.57 -5.63
CA MET A 60 -21.77 -8.19 -5.97
C MET A 60 -20.57 -8.24 -6.92
N GLU A 61 -20.67 -7.56 -8.06
CA GLU A 61 -19.62 -7.53 -9.08
C GLU A 61 -18.33 -6.91 -8.55
N TYR A 62 -17.18 -7.38 -9.03
CA TYR A 62 -15.87 -6.96 -8.48
C TYR A 62 -15.62 -5.47 -8.60
N PHE A 63 -16.00 -4.85 -9.72
CA PHE A 63 -15.85 -3.39 -9.89
C PHE A 63 -16.70 -2.59 -8.88
N GLN A 64 -17.85 -3.14 -8.48
CA GLN A 64 -18.71 -2.51 -7.47
C GLN A 64 -18.07 -2.63 -6.09
N ARG A 65 -17.52 -3.80 -5.76
CA ARG A 65 -16.77 -3.99 -4.50
C ARG A 65 -15.61 -3.02 -4.40
N ASP A 66 -14.81 -2.91 -5.46
CA ASP A 66 -13.69 -1.98 -5.50
C ASP A 66 -14.14 -0.53 -5.33
N THR A 67 -15.25 -0.13 -5.97
CA THR A 67 -15.84 1.21 -5.80
C THR A 67 -16.19 1.49 -4.34
N GLU A 68 -16.77 0.53 -3.63
CA GLU A 68 -17.07 0.67 -2.20
C GLU A 68 -15.80 0.64 -1.32
N TYR A 69 -14.76 -0.12 -1.71
CA TYR A 69 -13.46 -0.06 -1.03
C TYR A 69 -12.83 1.32 -1.18
N ILE A 70 -12.89 1.93 -2.36
CA ILE A 70 -12.39 3.30 -2.61
C ILE A 70 -13.16 4.32 -1.76
N LYS A 71 -14.49 4.19 -1.64
CA LYS A 71 -15.29 5.02 -0.73
C LYS A 71 -14.88 4.83 0.73
N ALA A 72 -14.60 3.61 1.18
CA ALA A 72 -14.11 3.36 2.53
C ALA A 72 -12.71 3.97 2.77
N ILE A 73 -11.84 3.95 1.76
CA ILE A 73 -10.51 4.60 1.83
C ILE A 73 -10.69 6.11 1.95
N GLU A 74 -11.54 6.70 1.12
CA GLU A 74 -11.85 8.13 1.15
C GLU A 74 -12.45 8.55 2.49
N LYS A 75 -13.43 7.81 3.00
CA LYS A 75 -14.01 8.04 4.33
C LYS A 75 -12.94 8.05 5.41
N GLY A 76 -12.07 7.03 5.44
CA GLY A 76 -11.00 6.95 6.41
C GLY A 76 -9.99 8.11 6.29
N PHE A 77 -9.70 8.54 5.06
CA PHE A 77 -8.87 9.70 4.81
C PHE A 77 -9.52 10.98 5.34
N LEU A 78 -10.80 11.23 5.00
CA LEU A 78 -11.50 12.42 5.48
C LEU A 78 -11.69 12.44 6.99
N ASP A 79 -11.91 11.29 7.63
CA ASP A 79 -11.94 11.18 9.09
C ASP A 79 -10.61 11.60 9.70
N HIS A 80 -9.48 11.23 9.08
CA HIS A 80 -8.15 11.72 9.47
C HIS A 80 -8.04 13.25 9.31
N ILE A 81 -8.44 13.81 8.17
CA ILE A 81 -8.43 15.26 7.91
C ILE A 81 -9.27 16.01 8.95
N LYS A 82 -10.50 15.57 9.18
CA LYS A 82 -11.47 16.18 10.12
C LYS A 82 -10.97 16.12 11.57
N SER A 83 -10.08 15.18 11.90
CA SER A 83 -9.48 15.07 13.24
C SER A 83 -8.35 16.09 13.50
N LYS A 84 -7.83 16.74 12.45
CA LYS A 84 -6.69 17.67 12.53
C LYS A 84 -7.13 19.13 12.53
N LYS A 85 -6.30 19.98 13.13
CA LYS A 85 -6.46 21.44 12.96
C LYS A 85 -6.05 21.80 11.53
N VAL A 86 -6.81 22.70 10.88
CA VAL A 86 -6.54 23.13 9.49
C VAL A 86 -5.08 23.57 9.28
N ILE A 87 -4.49 24.28 10.24
CA ILE A 87 -3.09 24.74 10.17
C ILE A 87 -2.05 23.60 10.13
N GLN A 88 -2.45 22.37 10.45
CA GLN A 88 -1.60 21.16 10.45
C GLN A 88 -1.84 20.27 9.23
N LEU A 89 -2.74 20.65 8.32
CA LEU A 89 -3.03 19.86 7.13
C LEU A 89 -1.88 19.98 6.12
N ASN A 90 -1.43 18.83 5.63
CA ASN A 90 -0.52 18.67 4.50
C ASN A 90 -0.68 17.23 3.98
N ASP A 91 -1.91 16.83 3.73
CA ASP A 91 -2.28 15.45 3.44
C ASP A 91 -2.69 15.32 1.98
N GLN A 92 -2.48 14.17 1.37
CA GLN A 92 -2.87 13.93 -0.01
C GLN A 92 -3.39 12.52 -0.24
N MET A 93 -4.25 12.40 -1.24
CA MET A 93 -4.78 11.13 -1.72
C MET A 93 -4.86 11.15 -3.25
N GLN A 94 -4.45 10.06 -3.90
CA GLN A 94 -4.45 9.97 -5.35
C GLN A 94 -4.76 8.55 -5.85
N VAL A 95 -5.54 8.47 -6.93
CA VAL A 95 -5.80 7.23 -7.66
C VAL A 95 -4.86 7.11 -8.87
N PHE A 96 -4.34 5.90 -9.10
CA PHE A 96 -3.43 5.54 -10.17
C PHE A 96 -3.93 4.31 -10.93
N PHE A 97 -3.52 4.23 -12.19
CA PHE A 97 -3.59 3.04 -13.04
C PHE A 97 -2.26 2.88 -13.77
N ASN A 98 -1.88 1.64 -14.09
CA ASN A 98 -0.71 1.35 -14.93
C ASN A 98 -1.02 0.11 -15.78
N PRO A 99 -0.92 0.16 -17.12
CA PRO A 99 -0.61 1.34 -17.94
C PRO A 99 -1.73 2.40 -17.90
N GLU A 100 -1.44 3.59 -18.40
CA GLU A 100 -2.46 4.63 -18.54
C GLU A 100 -3.49 4.24 -19.63
N PRO A 101 -4.80 4.33 -19.36
CA PRO A 101 -5.82 4.11 -20.36
C PRO A 101 -5.63 5.04 -21.55
N SER A 102 -5.88 4.52 -22.76
CA SER A 102 -5.79 5.31 -23.99
C SER A 102 -6.86 6.40 -24.12
N ASP A 103 -7.94 6.31 -23.33
CA ASP A 103 -9.04 7.27 -23.35
C ASP A 103 -8.64 8.56 -22.60
N PRO A 104 -8.55 9.72 -23.28
CA PRO A 104 -8.21 10.99 -22.65
C PRO A 104 -9.13 11.37 -21.49
N LYS A 105 -10.41 10.95 -21.52
CA LYS A 105 -11.37 11.21 -20.45
C LYS A 105 -10.93 10.55 -19.13
N MET A 106 -10.28 9.38 -19.19
CA MET A 106 -9.77 8.69 -18.01
C MET A 106 -8.64 9.47 -17.32
N ASN A 107 -7.84 10.19 -18.12
CA ASN A 107 -6.80 11.08 -17.61
C ASN A 107 -7.37 12.34 -16.96
N GLU A 108 -8.54 12.80 -17.38
CA GLU A 108 -9.26 13.89 -16.71
C GLU A 108 -9.84 13.42 -15.38
N LEU A 109 -10.49 12.24 -15.36
CA LEU A 109 -11.05 11.64 -14.14
C LEU A 109 -9.99 11.43 -13.05
N THR A 110 -8.79 10.99 -13.41
CA THR A 110 -7.70 10.81 -12.43
C THR A 110 -7.13 12.11 -11.89
N LYS A 111 -7.09 13.18 -12.70
CA LYS A 111 -6.72 14.52 -12.19
C LYS A 111 -7.71 15.00 -11.13
N GLU A 112 -9.00 14.71 -11.32
CA GLU A 112 -10.02 15.06 -10.33
C GLU A 112 -9.92 14.23 -9.04
N LEU A 113 -9.42 12.99 -9.14
CA LEU A 113 -9.11 12.08 -8.03
C LEU A 113 -7.69 12.26 -7.47
N LYS A 114 -7.02 13.38 -7.79
CA LYS A 114 -5.83 13.84 -7.08
C LYS A 114 -6.23 14.96 -6.15
N VAL A 115 -6.20 14.70 -4.85
CA VAL A 115 -6.63 15.65 -3.83
C VAL A 115 -5.51 15.93 -2.84
N SER A 116 -5.43 17.18 -2.39
CA SER A 116 -4.47 17.63 -1.40
C SER A 116 -5.13 18.62 -0.46
N PHE A 117 -4.84 18.48 0.82
CA PHE A 117 -5.34 19.32 1.90
C PHE A 117 -4.16 20.00 2.58
N ASP A 118 -4.16 21.33 2.55
CA ASP A 118 -3.17 22.16 3.22
C ASP A 118 -3.84 23.16 4.19
N LYS A 119 -3.04 24.07 4.76
CA LYS A 119 -3.51 25.14 5.64
C LYS A 119 -4.54 26.10 5.02
N ASN A 120 -4.74 26.07 3.70
CA ASN A 120 -5.70 26.88 2.98
C ASN A 120 -7.02 26.12 2.69
N THR A 121 -7.13 24.87 3.16
CA THR A 121 -8.32 24.03 3.01
C THR A 121 -9.55 24.69 3.64
N THR A 122 -10.65 24.75 2.87
CA THR A 122 -11.97 25.15 3.37
C THR A 122 -12.87 23.93 3.60
N LYS A 123 -14.02 24.13 4.28
CA LYS A 123 -14.99 23.05 4.48
C LYS A 123 -15.61 22.58 3.16
N GLU A 124 -15.81 23.50 2.22
CA GLU A 124 -16.35 23.22 0.90
C GLU A 124 -15.43 22.28 0.11
N ASN A 125 -14.10 22.42 0.25
CA ASN A 125 -13.13 21.51 -0.37
C ASN A 125 -13.32 20.06 0.10
N ILE A 126 -13.64 19.86 1.38
CA ILE A 126 -13.86 18.53 1.96
C ILE A 126 -15.13 17.89 1.36
N SER A 127 -16.25 18.61 1.33
CA SER A 127 -17.51 18.09 0.78
C SER A 127 -17.45 17.82 -0.73
N LEU A 128 -16.67 18.60 -1.48
CA LEU A 128 -16.46 18.35 -2.92
C LEU A 128 -15.74 17.02 -3.16
N ILE A 129 -14.87 16.60 -2.24
CA ILE A 129 -14.11 15.34 -2.36
C ILE A 129 -15.02 14.14 -2.11
N GLU A 130 -15.91 14.22 -1.10
CA GLU A 130 -16.94 13.21 -0.84
C GLU A 130 -17.74 12.90 -2.12
N LYS A 131 -18.17 13.95 -2.84
CA LYS A 131 -18.89 13.82 -4.11
C LYS A 131 -18.04 13.23 -5.24
N LYS A 132 -16.76 13.61 -5.33
CA LYS A 132 -15.88 13.09 -6.39
C LYS A 132 -15.62 11.59 -6.21
N TYR A 133 -15.32 11.16 -5.00
CA TYR A 133 -15.03 9.75 -4.73
C TYR A 133 -16.29 8.86 -4.68
N SER A 134 -17.48 9.43 -4.52
CA SER A 134 -18.72 8.66 -4.67
C SER A 134 -19.02 8.26 -6.12
N ASP A 135 -18.60 9.09 -7.09
CA ASP A 135 -19.08 9.00 -8.48
C ASP A 135 -17.97 8.63 -9.47
N LEU A 136 -16.80 9.24 -9.38
CA LEU A 136 -15.76 9.11 -10.41
C LEU A 136 -15.14 7.71 -10.49
N PRO A 137 -14.89 6.97 -9.37
CA PRO A 137 -14.39 5.60 -9.46
C PRO A 137 -15.32 4.67 -10.26
N LEU A 138 -16.63 4.80 -10.07
CA LEU A 138 -17.60 4.03 -10.84
C LEU A 138 -17.52 4.35 -12.33
N GLN A 139 -17.37 5.62 -12.70
CA GLN A 139 -17.21 6.03 -14.10
C GLN A 139 -15.94 5.46 -14.74
N ILE A 140 -14.83 5.39 -13.98
CA ILE A 140 -13.59 4.75 -14.42
C ILE A 140 -13.84 3.29 -14.77
N TYR A 141 -14.44 2.51 -13.86
CA TYR A 141 -14.74 1.11 -14.10
C TYR A 141 -15.70 0.91 -15.26
N GLN A 142 -16.77 1.69 -15.34
CA GLN A 142 -17.75 1.62 -16.43
C GLN A 142 -17.11 1.93 -17.79
N SER A 143 -16.19 2.90 -17.86
CA SER A 143 -15.46 3.21 -19.08
C SER A 143 -14.56 2.04 -19.50
N ALA A 144 -13.80 1.47 -18.56
CA ALA A 144 -12.93 0.32 -18.81
C ALA A 144 -13.70 -0.92 -19.27
N ILE A 145 -14.83 -1.24 -18.62
CA ILE A 145 -15.73 -2.34 -19.01
C ILE A 145 -16.31 -2.10 -20.41
N LYS A 146 -16.70 -0.86 -20.72
CA LYS A 146 -17.25 -0.51 -22.04
C LYS A 146 -16.23 -0.64 -23.16
N ASP A 147 -14.98 -0.24 -22.93
CA ASP A 147 -13.91 -0.33 -23.94
C ASP A 147 -13.51 -1.79 -24.23
N LYS A 148 -13.74 -2.72 -23.29
CA LYS A 148 -13.38 -4.15 -23.36
C LYS A 148 -11.91 -4.44 -23.72
N LYS A 149 -11.05 -3.43 -23.81
CA LYS A 149 -9.63 -3.57 -24.11
C LYS A 149 -8.83 -4.12 -22.94
N TYR A 150 -9.28 -3.82 -21.72
CA TYR A 150 -8.67 -4.25 -20.46
C TYR A 150 -7.14 -4.19 -20.51
N VAL A 151 -6.61 -2.96 -20.49
CA VAL A 151 -5.16 -2.73 -20.59
C VAL A 151 -4.36 -3.38 -19.45
N GLY A 152 -5.03 -3.89 -18.42
CA GLY A 152 -4.44 -4.69 -17.36
C GLY A 152 -4.08 -3.87 -16.13
N SER A 153 -3.23 -4.46 -15.29
CA SER A 153 -2.51 -3.75 -14.22
C SER A 153 -1.06 -4.22 -14.23
N ASP A 154 -0.18 -3.42 -14.80
CA ASP A 154 1.26 -3.65 -14.78
C ASP A 154 1.84 -3.20 -13.43
N ILE A 155 1.45 -3.93 -12.38
CA ILE A 155 1.85 -3.67 -10.99
C ILE A 155 3.36 -3.80 -10.85
N TRP A 156 3.97 -4.78 -11.53
CA TRP A 156 5.42 -4.96 -11.48
C TRP A 156 6.15 -3.72 -12.01
N GLU A 157 5.76 -3.22 -13.19
CA GLU A 157 6.36 -2.01 -13.76
C GLU A 157 6.06 -0.77 -12.92
N PHE A 158 4.86 -0.68 -12.32
CA PHE A 158 4.52 0.41 -11.41
C PHE A 158 5.48 0.46 -10.22
N PHE A 159 5.75 -0.69 -9.59
CA PHE A 159 6.75 -0.79 -8.52
C PHE A 159 8.17 -0.50 -9.00
N LYS A 160 8.48 -0.85 -10.25
CA LYS A 160 9.81 -0.61 -10.82
C LYS A 160 10.06 0.89 -11.06
N ASN A 161 9.10 1.58 -11.63
CA ASN A 161 9.31 2.91 -12.23
C ASN A 161 8.60 4.06 -11.49
N LYS A 162 7.51 3.80 -10.77
CA LYS A 162 6.58 4.85 -10.32
C LYS A 162 6.38 4.91 -8.81
N VAL A 163 6.48 3.79 -8.10
CA VAL A 163 6.08 3.70 -6.68
C VAL A 163 6.84 4.67 -5.77
N LYS A 164 8.15 4.90 -6.00
CA LYS A 164 8.92 5.85 -5.19
C LYS A 164 8.44 7.28 -5.42
N ASP A 165 8.37 7.69 -6.68
CA ASP A 165 8.03 9.06 -7.05
C ASP A 165 6.58 9.42 -6.71
N TYR A 166 5.67 8.46 -6.81
CA TYR A 166 4.22 8.72 -6.70
C TYR A 166 3.67 8.38 -5.32
N CYS A 167 4.20 7.34 -4.67
CA CYS A 167 3.62 6.81 -3.44
C CYS A 167 4.46 7.13 -2.20
N ILE A 168 5.67 7.68 -2.32
CA ILE A 168 6.51 8.02 -1.16
C ILE A 168 6.75 9.52 -1.12
N LYS A 169 6.33 10.14 -0.02
CA LYS A 169 6.59 11.54 0.31
C LYS A 169 7.28 11.61 1.66
N ASP A 170 8.34 12.40 1.74
CA ASP A 170 9.08 12.63 2.98
C ASP A 170 8.18 13.26 4.03
N ASP A 171 8.41 12.92 5.30
CA ASP A 171 7.61 13.39 6.45
C ASP A 171 6.12 13.00 6.43
N HIS A 172 5.73 12.06 5.56
CA HIS A 172 4.38 11.52 5.51
C HIS A 172 4.38 10.05 5.93
N ARG A 173 3.23 9.60 6.40
CA ARG A 173 2.91 8.18 6.42
C ARG A 173 2.37 7.81 5.04
N ASN A 174 3.13 6.99 4.32
CA ASN A 174 2.80 6.59 2.97
C ASN A 174 2.03 5.26 2.98
N VAL A 175 0.83 5.27 2.43
CA VAL A 175 -0.05 4.09 2.38
C VAL A 175 -0.49 3.86 0.94
N LEU A 176 -0.12 2.72 0.37
CA LEU A 176 -0.54 2.27 -0.95
C LEU A 176 -1.59 1.17 -0.83
N PHE A 177 -2.80 1.45 -1.29
CA PHE A 177 -3.83 0.46 -1.53
C PHE A 177 -3.69 -0.08 -2.96
N ILE A 178 -3.76 -1.39 -3.13
CA ILE A 178 -3.76 -2.06 -4.45
C ILE A 178 -5.06 -2.87 -4.54
N LEU A 179 -5.90 -2.55 -5.52
CA LEU A 179 -7.15 -3.27 -5.78
C LEU A 179 -6.93 -4.21 -6.95
N THR A 180 -6.87 -5.52 -6.71
CA THR A 180 -6.52 -6.54 -7.71
C THR A 180 -7.08 -7.89 -7.29
N ASP A 181 -7.20 -8.83 -8.23
CA ASP A 181 -7.49 -10.23 -7.93
C ASP A 181 -6.28 -11.01 -7.40
N GLY A 182 -5.09 -10.40 -7.42
CA GLY A 182 -3.85 -10.93 -6.87
C GLY A 182 -2.86 -11.45 -7.91
N TYR A 183 -3.26 -11.57 -9.17
CA TYR A 183 -2.38 -12.00 -10.25
C TYR A 183 -1.69 -10.81 -10.91
N ILE A 184 -0.41 -10.59 -10.57
CA ILE A 184 0.40 -9.59 -11.29
C ILE A 184 0.64 -10.10 -12.71
N TYR A 185 0.14 -9.40 -13.72
CA TYR A 185 0.38 -9.76 -15.12
C TYR A 185 0.21 -8.56 -16.05
N HIS A 186 1.17 -8.36 -16.93
CA HIS A 186 1.01 -7.53 -18.12
C HIS A 186 1.86 -8.08 -19.26
N LYS A 187 1.35 -7.98 -20.49
CA LYS A 187 2.00 -8.61 -21.66
C LYS A 187 3.36 -8.00 -21.98
N ASP A 188 3.52 -6.69 -21.78
CA ASP A 188 4.72 -5.94 -22.19
C ASP A 188 5.81 -5.96 -21.12
N SER A 189 5.48 -6.36 -19.89
CA SER A 189 6.42 -6.55 -18.79
C SER A 189 6.59 -8.02 -18.40
N LYS A 190 6.19 -8.96 -19.26
CA LYS A 190 6.29 -10.40 -18.99
C LYS A 190 7.71 -10.92 -19.25
N PHE A 191 8.44 -11.27 -18.18
CA PHE A 191 9.77 -11.89 -18.29
C PHE A 191 10.10 -12.78 -17.08
N SER A 192 11.27 -13.40 -17.12
CA SER A 192 11.79 -14.26 -16.04
C SER A 192 13.28 -14.01 -15.82
N GLU A 193 13.72 -14.08 -14.56
CA GLU A 193 15.12 -14.03 -14.15
C GLU A 193 15.41 -15.24 -13.25
N GLY A 194 16.16 -16.20 -13.79
CA GLY A 194 16.30 -17.51 -13.15
C GLY A 194 14.93 -18.16 -12.96
N GLN A 195 14.57 -18.45 -11.70
CA GLN A 195 13.31 -19.10 -11.33
C GLN A 195 12.20 -18.11 -10.92
N LYS A 196 12.49 -16.80 -10.98
CA LYS A 196 11.55 -15.73 -10.66
C LYS A 196 10.92 -15.16 -11.92
N THR A 197 9.70 -14.66 -11.79
CA THR A 197 8.91 -14.11 -12.90
C THR A 197 8.45 -12.69 -12.55
N SER A 198 8.24 -11.82 -13.54
CA SER A 198 7.58 -10.53 -13.29
C SER A 198 6.07 -10.66 -13.10
N TYR A 199 5.53 -11.87 -13.27
CA TYR A 199 4.12 -12.16 -13.34
C TYR A 199 3.74 -13.44 -12.58
N LEU A 200 2.46 -13.57 -12.23
CA LEU A 200 1.84 -14.77 -11.69
C LEU A 200 0.48 -14.93 -12.36
N THR A 201 0.20 -16.11 -12.89
CA THR A 201 -1.13 -16.47 -13.42
C THR A 201 -1.54 -17.85 -12.90
N PRO A 202 -2.84 -18.20 -12.96
CA PRO A 202 -3.30 -19.54 -12.60
C PRO A 202 -2.54 -20.65 -13.36
N GLU A 203 -2.23 -20.43 -14.64
CA GLU A 203 -1.48 -21.38 -15.47
C GLU A 203 -0.05 -21.56 -14.96
N LEU A 204 0.59 -20.48 -14.51
CA LEU A 204 1.91 -20.56 -13.91
C LEU A 204 1.87 -21.35 -12.60
N VAL A 205 0.92 -21.05 -11.70
CA VAL A 205 0.73 -21.79 -10.44
C VAL A 205 0.56 -23.29 -10.70
N LYS A 206 -0.26 -23.65 -11.69
CA LYS A 206 -0.47 -25.04 -12.12
C LYS A 206 0.80 -25.68 -12.68
N SER A 207 1.51 -25.00 -13.58
CA SER A 207 2.73 -25.54 -14.21
C SER A 207 3.87 -25.76 -13.22
N LEU A 208 3.97 -24.92 -12.19
CA LEU A 208 4.93 -25.05 -11.09
C LEU A 208 4.52 -26.12 -10.05
N LYS A 209 3.34 -26.72 -10.19
CA LYS A 209 2.77 -27.75 -9.30
C LYS A 209 2.66 -27.26 -7.85
N LEU A 210 2.18 -26.02 -7.67
CA LEU A 210 1.94 -25.39 -6.38
C LEU A 210 0.52 -25.65 -5.84
N SER A 211 -0.11 -26.76 -6.24
CA SER A 211 -1.48 -27.13 -5.89
C SER A 211 -1.57 -28.15 -4.76
N SER A 212 -0.55 -28.23 -3.90
CA SER A 212 -0.45 -29.19 -2.79
C SER A 212 0.14 -28.51 -1.57
N SER A 213 -0.05 -29.13 -0.39
CA SER A 213 0.32 -28.55 0.91
C SER A 213 1.81 -28.22 1.08
N ASP A 214 2.68 -28.82 0.27
CA ASP A 214 4.13 -28.56 0.21
C ASP A 214 4.51 -27.35 -0.66
N PHE A 215 3.55 -26.55 -1.15
CA PHE A 215 3.81 -25.42 -2.05
C PHE A 215 4.84 -24.43 -1.49
N LYS A 216 4.83 -24.19 -0.17
CA LYS A 216 5.79 -23.28 0.47
C LYS A 216 7.23 -23.79 0.36
N ALA A 217 7.43 -25.09 0.62
CA ALA A 217 8.74 -25.72 0.46
C ALA A 217 9.20 -25.64 -1.00
N LYS A 218 8.31 -25.90 -1.96
CA LYS A 218 8.61 -25.75 -3.39
C LYS A 218 8.99 -24.32 -3.78
N ILE A 219 8.30 -23.32 -3.26
CA ILE A 219 8.62 -21.90 -3.49
C ILE A 219 10.02 -21.59 -2.99
N GLN A 220 10.35 -22.04 -1.76
CA GLN A 220 11.66 -21.82 -1.16
C GLN A 220 12.78 -22.58 -1.88
N ASP A 221 12.64 -23.90 -2.04
CA ASP A 221 13.68 -24.79 -2.58
C ASP A 221 14.05 -24.44 -4.03
N LYS A 222 13.07 -23.99 -4.81
CA LYS A 222 13.27 -23.60 -6.21
C LYS A 222 13.48 -22.10 -6.39
N ASN A 223 13.50 -21.31 -5.31
CA ASN A 223 13.61 -19.85 -5.35
C ASN A 223 12.57 -19.21 -6.30
N LEU A 224 11.32 -19.67 -6.21
CA LEU A 224 10.20 -19.13 -6.98
C LEU A 224 9.72 -17.82 -6.34
N GLY A 225 9.23 -16.90 -7.16
CA GLY A 225 8.68 -15.65 -6.67
C GLY A 225 8.66 -14.58 -7.76
N PHE A 226 8.29 -13.37 -7.36
CA PHE A 226 8.38 -12.23 -8.25
C PHE A 226 9.82 -11.75 -8.39
N VAL A 227 10.19 -11.28 -9.59
CA VAL A 227 11.45 -10.53 -9.78
C VAL A 227 11.35 -9.24 -8.97
N LYS A 228 12.39 -8.93 -8.18
CA LYS A 228 12.45 -7.70 -7.38
C LYS A 228 12.34 -6.47 -8.28
N ALA A 229 11.36 -5.61 -8.04
CA ALA A 229 11.12 -4.42 -8.86
C ALA A 229 11.83 -3.17 -8.31
N ASN A 230 11.98 -3.05 -7.00
CA ASN A 230 12.61 -1.90 -6.37
C ASN A 230 13.43 -2.28 -5.14
N ASP A 231 14.18 -1.32 -4.63
CA ASP A 231 14.95 -1.41 -3.40
C ASP A 231 14.43 -0.41 -2.37
N ASP A 232 14.52 -0.75 -1.09
CA ASP A 232 14.34 0.17 0.04
C ASP A 232 12.97 0.91 0.08
N LEU A 233 11.88 0.15 0.13
CA LEU A 233 10.52 0.66 0.31
C LEU A 233 10.07 0.63 1.79
N GLU A 234 11.00 0.85 2.72
CA GLU A 234 10.75 0.73 4.17
C GLU A 234 9.73 1.75 4.71
N ASN A 235 9.60 2.89 4.04
CA ASN A 235 8.69 3.98 4.40
C ASN A 235 7.31 3.86 3.73
N LEU A 236 7.03 2.74 3.06
CA LEU A 236 5.75 2.47 2.41
C LEU A 236 4.99 1.38 3.15
N GLU A 237 3.71 1.62 3.42
CA GLU A 237 2.77 0.61 3.88
C GLU A 237 1.91 0.14 2.70
N VAL A 238 1.70 -1.16 2.53
CA VAL A 238 0.94 -1.69 1.37
C VAL A 238 -0.26 -2.54 1.80
N ILE A 239 -1.44 -2.21 1.29
CA ILE A 239 -2.67 -2.98 1.53
C ILE A 239 -3.20 -3.48 0.20
N VAL A 240 -3.10 -4.78 -0.03
CA VAL A 240 -3.68 -5.45 -1.20
C VAL A 240 -5.08 -5.93 -0.86
N LEU A 241 -6.06 -5.51 -1.62
CA LEU A 241 -7.48 -5.85 -1.44
C LEU A 241 -8.02 -6.51 -2.71
N GLY A 242 -8.94 -7.46 -2.51
CA GLY A 242 -9.69 -8.05 -3.61
C GLY A 242 -9.14 -9.38 -4.13
N ILE A 243 -8.22 -10.05 -3.41
CA ILE A 243 -7.64 -11.32 -3.88
C ILE A 243 -8.76 -12.32 -4.20
N ASN A 244 -8.81 -12.75 -5.45
CA ASN A 244 -9.84 -13.62 -6.01
C ASN A 244 -9.16 -14.77 -6.77
N PRO A 245 -8.76 -15.84 -6.06
CA PRO A 245 -8.01 -16.94 -6.66
C PRO A 245 -8.83 -17.71 -7.69
N ALA A 246 -8.15 -18.29 -8.67
CA ALA A 246 -8.75 -19.27 -9.57
C ALA A 246 -9.33 -20.46 -8.81
N LYS A 247 -10.48 -20.96 -9.30
CA LYS A 247 -11.17 -22.11 -8.69
C LYS A 247 -10.44 -23.42 -9.00
N GLY A 248 -10.63 -24.41 -8.13
CA GLY A 248 -10.16 -25.79 -8.34
C GLY A 248 -8.81 -26.12 -7.69
N ASN A 249 -8.09 -25.13 -7.15
CA ASN A 249 -6.91 -25.34 -6.31
C ASN A 249 -7.17 -24.74 -4.90
N PRO A 250 -7.26 -25.56 -3.84
CA PRO A 250 -7.52 -25.05 -2.49
C PRO A 250 -6.35 -24.22 -1.92
N PHE A 251 -5.15 -24.30 -2.51
CA PHE A 251 -3.97 -23.56 -2.06
C PHE A 251 -3.73 -22.27 -2.86
N GLU A 252 -4.56 -21.96 -3.85
CA GLU A 252 -4.32 -20.87 -4.80
C GLU A 252 -4.18 -19.50 -4.12
N ALA A 253 -5.09 -19.18 -3.19
CA ALA A 253 -5.03 -17.94 -2.41
C ALA A 253 -3.75 -17.84 -1.58
N ASP A 254 -3.33 -18.96 -0.97
CA ASP A 254 -2.14 -19.01 -0.14
C ASP A 254 -0.86 -18.87 -0.97
N VAL A 255 -0.84 -19.43 -2.19
CA VAL A 255 0.26 -19.25 -3.15
C VAL A 255 0.38 -17.79 -3.57
N ILE A 256 -0.73 -17.16 -3.97
CA ILE A 256 -0.75 -15.72 -4.32
C ILE A 256 -0.20 -14.91 -3.15
N LYS A 257 -0.73 -15.15 -1.95
CA LYS A 257 -0.30 -14.45 -0.73
C LYS A 257 1.20 -14.62 -0.49
N GLU A 258 1.72 -15.85 -0.54
CA GLU A 258 3.14 -16.13 -0.33
C GLU A 258 4.04 -15.42 -1.36
N TYR A 259 3.62 -15.34 -2.63
CA TYR A 259 4.33 -14.58 -3.66
C TYR A 259 4.41 -13.08 -3.33
N TRP A 260 3.27 -12.46 -2.96
CA TRP A 260 3.21 -11.06 -2.57
C TRP A 260 4.04 -10.77 -1.32
N GLU A 261 3.93 -11.59 -0.28
CA GLU A 261 4.69 -11.41 0.97
C GLU A 261 6.19 -11.51 0.73
N ASN A 262 6.65 -12.46 -0.06
CA ASN A 262 8.08 -12.61 -0.35
C ASN A 262 8.60 -11.45 -1.21
N TRP A 263 7.83 -10.97 -2.17
CA TRP A 263 8.19 -9.79 -2.97
C TRP A 263 8.26 -8.51 -2.13
N PHE A 264 7.29 -8.30 -1.24
CA PHE A 264 7.31 -7.18 -0.30
C PHE A 264 8.52 -7.22 0.65
N LYS A 265 8.85 -8.40 1.19
CA LYS A 265 10.05 -8.60 2.02
C LYS A 265 11.33 -8.28 1.25
N GLU A 266 11.45 -8.74 0.01
CA GLU A 266 12.62 -8.45 -0.85
C GLU A 266 12.81 -6.97 -1.13
N MET A 267 11.71 -6.21 -1.25
CA MET A 267 11.73 -4.76 -1.42
C MET A 267 11.79 -3.99 -0.08
N LYS A 268 11.92 -4.69 1.05
CA LYS A 268 11.98 -4.16 2.42
C LYS A 268 10.73 -3.42 2.89
N ILE A 269 9.55 -3.77 2.38
CA ILE A 269 8.27 -3.25 2.87
C ILE A 269 7.97 -3.91 4.23
N LYS A 270 7.91 -3.11 5.29
CA LYS A 270 7.79 -3.59 6.68
C LYS A 270 6.35 -3.80 7.14
N SER A 271 5.41 -3.07 6.55
CA SER A 271 4.00 -3.10 6.93
C SER A 271 3.16 -3.41 5.70
N TYR A 272 2.49 -4.55 5.70
CA TYR A 272 1.57 -4.90 4.63
C TYR A 272 0.39 -5.74 5.11
N GLN A 273 -0.71 -5.67 4.37
CA GLN A 273 -1.88 -6.53 4.53
C GLN A 273 -2.34 -7.03 3.18
N ILE A 274 -2.76 -8.30 3.11
CA ILE A 274 -3.31 -8.91 1.89
C ILE A 274 -4.66 -9.53 2.26
N LYS A 275 -5.72 -9.09 1.60
CA LYS A 275 -7.10 -9.47 1.89
C LYS A 275 -7.82 -9.98 0.64
N SER A 276 -8.50 -11.10 0.79
CA SER A 276 -9.40 -11.64 -0.22
C SER A 276 -10.56 -10.72 -0.53
N ALA A 277 -11.13 -10.87 -1.72
CA ALA A 277 -12.37 -10.20 -2.08
C ALA A 277 -13.49 -10.64 -1.13
N ASP A 278 -14.10 -9.67 -0.46
CA ASP A 278 -15.21 -9.90 0.46
C ASP A 278 -16.25 -8.76 0.32
N LEU A 279 -17.38 -8.86 1.00
CA LEU A 279 -18.37 -7.79 1.02
C LEU A 279 -17.77 -6.49 1.60
N PRO A 280 -18.16 -5.32 1.07
CA PRO A 280 -17.69 -4.04 1.59
C PRO A 280 -17.88 -3.88 3.11
N SER A 281 -18.97 -4.41 3.67
CA SER A 281 -19.23 -4.40 5.11
C SER A 281 -18.15 -5.08 5.96
N ASN A 282 -17.43 -6.06 5.41
CA ASN A 282 -16.38 -6.80 6.11
C ASN A 282 -15.01 -6.16 5.92
N ILE A 283 -14.78 -5.53 4.76
CA ILE A 283 -13.50 -4.92 4.40
C ILE A 283 -13.41 -3.47 4.91
N GLU A 284 -14.52 -2.73 4.99
CA GLU A 284 -14.54 -1.34 5.46
C GLU A 284 -13.86 -1.19 6.85
N PRO A 285 -14.16 -2.00 7.88
CA PRO A 285 -13.47 -1.89 9.16
C PRO A 285 -11.95 -2.10 9.06
N ILE A 286 -11.49 -2.95 8.14
CA ILE A 286 -10.07 -3.22 7.91
C ILE A 286 -9.40 -2.00 7.27
N ILE A 287 -10.04 -1.39 6.26
CA ILE A 287 -9.56 -0.17 5.60
C ILE A 287 -9.46 0.98 6.61
N LEU A 288 -10.54 1.22 7.37
CA LEU A 288 -10.58 2.30 8.36
C LEU A 288 -9.53 2.10 9.46
N LYS A 289 -9.31 0.85 9.89
CA LYS A 289 -8.23 0.52 10.83
C LYS A 289 -6.86 0.78 10.24
N ALA A 290 -6.63 0.38 8.99
CA ALA A 290 -5.37 0.62 8.29
C ALA A 290 -5.08 2.12 8.18
N ILE A 291 -6.06 2.96 7.90
CA ILE A 291 -5.84 4.42 7.78
C ILE A 291 -5.68 5.09 9.15
N SER A 292 -6.52 4.74 10.13
CA SER A 292 -6.50 5.41 11.44
C SER A 292 -5.30 5.04 12.32
N ASN A 293 -4.67 3.88 12.11
CA ASN A 293 -3.63 3.33 12.99
C ASN A 293 -4.05 3.25 14.47
N LYS A 294 -5.36 3.20 14.74
CA LYS A 294 -5.90 3.01 16.08
C LYS A 294 -6.05 1.51 16.31
N ASN A 295 -5.39 1.00 17.36
CA ASN A 295 -5.47 -0.40 17.75
C ASN A 295 -6.83 -0.75 18.34
#